data_AF-A0A7V3FSW9-F1
#
_entry.id   AF-A0A7V3FSW9-F1
#
_cell.length_a   1.000
_cell.length_b   1.000
_cell.length_c   1.000
_cell.angle_alpha   90.00
_cell.angle_beta   90.00
_cell.angle_gamma   90.00
#
_symmetry.space_group_name_H-M   'P 1'
#
loop_
_entity.id
_entity.type
_entity.pdbx_description
1 polymer ?
#
loop_
_entity_poly.entity_id
_entity_poly.type
_entity_poly.pdbx_seq_one_letter_code
_entity_poly.pdbx_strand_id
1 'polypeptide(L)'
;MSDTTQRPQDIHGARMDRFEKPLGYAILAIEFFVSAVLIVLSLAAAWTLVTDVYNLATSGFIMRTPEFNAIIGTVLEIFILVELFRIAMAYMQHRNVIPTVLEAALVAVARKFVVFEGATNYLQYALGLSALLLAVAVSWWLLDRANACELNE
;
A
#
# COMPACT_ATOMS: atom_id res chain seq x y z
N MET A 1 40.87 -8.93 53.69
CA MET A 1 40.70 -9.75 52.49
C MET A 1 39.53 -9.17 51.73
N SER A 2 39.80 -8.73 50.52
CA SER A 2 39.00 -7.91 49.60
C SER A 2 37.58 -8.43 49.32
N ASP A 3 36.59 -7.54 49.35
CA ASP A 3 35.69 -7.41 48.19
C ASP A 3 35.09 -5.99 48.13
N THR A 4 35.74 -5.13 47.37
CA THR A 4 35.28 -3.78 47.03
C THR A 4 35.18 -3.71 45.52
N THR A 5 34.24 -4.44 44.92
CA THR A 5 34.02 -4.43 43.47
C THR A 5 32.55 -4.52 43.06
N GLN A 6 31.67 -3.76 43.71
CA GLN A 6 30.28 -3.60 43.26
C GLN A 6 29.97 -2.13 42.93
N ARG A 7 30.20 -1.79 41.66
CA ARG A 7 29.70 -0.61 40.91
C ARG A 7 29.66 -0.98 39.42
N PRO A 8 28.84 -0.37 38.55
CA PRO A 8 27.43 -0.01 38.65
C PRO A 8 26.70 -0.47 37.34
N GLN A 9 26.10 -1.67 37.29
CA GLN A 9 25.41 -2.12 36.06
C GLN A 9 23.93 -1.66 35.97
N ASP A 10 23.38 -1.11 37.06
CA ASP A 10 21.93 -0.82 37.16
C ASP A 10 21.51 0.49 36.47
N ILE A 11 22.46 1.36 36.12
CA ILE A 11 22.20 2.69 35.55
C ILE A 11 22.04 2.64 34.01
N HIS A 12 22.58 1.59 33.36
CA HIS A 12 22.54 1.46 31.90
C HIS A 12 21.23 0.83 31.40
N GLY A 13 20.62 -0.05 32.20
CA GLY A 13 19.29 -0.61 31.95
C GLY A 13 18.23 0.51 31.91
N ALA A 14 18.00 1.20 33.04
CA ALA A 14 16.93 2.19 33.24
C ALA A 14 16.86 3.37 32.24
N ARG A 15 17.91 3.59 31.44
CA ARG A 15 17.94 4.59 30.37
C ARG A 15 17.39 4.04 29.04
N MET A 16 17.62 2.76 28.73
CA MET A 16 17.13 2.10 27.52
C MET A 16 15.59 1.96 27.57
N ASP A 17 15.02 1.53 28.70
CA ASP A 17 13.56 1.39 28.86
C ASP A 17 12.79 2.73 28.89
N ARG A 18 13.48 3.88 28.99
CA ARG A 18 12.85 5.20 28.83
C ARG A 18 12.71 5.63 27.37
N PHE A 19 13.55 5.11 26.46
CA PHE A 19 13.49 5.41 25.03
C PHE A 19 12.72 4.35 24.22
N GLU A 20 12.70 3.10 24.68
CA GLU A 20 11.95 2.01 24.03
C GLU A 20 10.43 2.16 24.17
N LYS A 21 9.97 2.60 25.35
CA LYS A 21 8.53 2.80 25.62
C LYS A 21 7.86 3.85 24.72
N PRO A 22 8.39 5.08 24.54
CA PRO A 22 7.75 6.07 23.67
C PRO A 22 7.75 5.64 22.20
N LEU A 23 8.76 4.89 21.74
CA LEU A 23 8.79 4.37 20.37
C LEU A 23 7.71 3.31 20.14
N GLY A 24 7.53 2.38 21.08
CA GLY A 24 6.46 1.38 21.01
C GLY A 24 5.06 2.01 20.97
N TYR A 25 4.79 3.02 21.80
CA TYR A 25 3.53 3.78 21.75
C TYR A 25 3.35 4.54 20.43
N ALA A 26 4.42 5.12 19.87
CA ALA A 26 4.35 5.82 18.59
C ALA A 26 4.01 4.88 17.43
N ILE A 27 4.63 3.70 17.37
CA ILE A 27 4.34 2.68 16.36
C ILE A 27 2.88 2.24 16.45
N LEU A 28 2.39 1.94 17.66
CA LEU A 28 1.02 1.49 17.88
C LEU A 28 -0.02 2.57 17.55
N ALA A 29 0.30 3.84 17.81
CA ALA A 29 -0.53 4.97 17.41
C ALA A 29 -0.60 5.14 15.88
N ILE A 30 0.55 5.00 15.19
CA ILE A 30 0.62 5.07 13.72
C ILE A 30 -0.14 3.90 13.11
N GLU A 31 0.04 2.69 13.63
CA GLU A 31 -0.69 1.49 13.20
C GLU A 31 -2.20 1.71 13.28
N PHE A 32 -2.71 2.08 14.45
CA PHE A 32 -4.14 2.31 14.65
C PHE A 32 -4.66 3.40 13.71
N PHE A 33 -3.90 4.48 13.55
CA PHE A 33 -4.24 5.58 12.64
C PHE A 33 -4.31 5.13 11.18
N VAL A 34 -3.29 4.41 10.68
CA VAL A 34 -3.25 3.91 9.30
C VAL A 34 -4.39 2.93 9.05
N SER A 35 -4.62 1.97 9.95
CA SER A 35 -5.73 1.04 9.82
C SER A 35 -7.09 1.75 9.84
N ALA A 36 -7.29 2.72 10.75
CA ALA A 36 -8.53 3.50 10.80
C ALA A 36 -8.77 4.28 9.51
N VAL A 37 -7.73 4.94 8.97
CA VAL A 37 -7.80 5.67 7.69
C VAL A 37 -8.15 4.72 6.55
N LEU A 38 -7.49 3.57 6.44
CA LEU A 38 -7.75 2.60 5.38
C LEU A 38 -9.18 2.04 5.45
N ILE A 39 -9.71 1.78 6.65
CA ILE A 39 -11.10 1.35 6.85
C ILE A 39 -12.06 2.45 6.39
N VAL A 40 -11.85 3.70 6.80
CA VAL A 40 -12.71 4.82 6.40
C VAL A 40 -12.70 5.02 4.89
N LEU A 41 -11.52 5.00 4.26
CA LEU A 41 -11.40 5.11 2.80
C LEU A 41 -12.09 3.95 2.08
N SER A 42 -11.96 2.73 2.60
CA SER A 42 -12.60 1.54 2.02
C SER A 42 -14.13 1.63 2.10
N LEU A 43 -14.67 2.06 3.25
CA LEU A 43 -16.11 2.30 3.42
C LEU A 43 -16.61 3.43 2.51
N ALA A 44 -15.86 4.52 2.37
CA ALA A 44 -16.20 5.61 1.47
C ALA A 44 -16.23 5.16 0.01
N ALA A 45 -15.22 4.42 -0.45
CA ALA A 45 -15.15 3.89 -1.81
C ALA A 45 -16.28 2.87 -2.08
N ALA A 46 -16.56 1.99 -1.12
CA ALA A 46 -17.68 1.04 -1.21
C ALA A 46 -19.03 1.76 -1.25
N TRP A 47 -19.20 2.82 -0.46
CA TRP A 47 -20.41 3.64 -0.49
C TRP A 47 -20.60 4.31 -1.85
N THR A 48 -19.55 4.94 -2.40
CA THR A 48 -19.57 5.53 -3.74
C THR A 48 -19.97 4.51 -4.80
N LEU A 49 -19.37 3.31 -4.75
CA LEU A 49 -19.71 2.22 -5.68
C LEU A 49 -21.20 1.83 -5.59
N VAL A 50 -21.73 1.67 -4.38
CA VAL A 50 -23.15 1.34 -4.17
C VAL A 50 -24.04 2.45 -4.73
N THR A 51 -23.71 3.72 -4.48
CA THR A 51 -24.50 4.84 -4.99
C THR A 51 -24.45 4.93 -6.51
N ASP A 52 -23.29 4.70 -7.13
CA ASP A 52 -23.13 4.72 -8.59
C ASP A 52 -23.96 3.61 -9.24
N VAL A 53 -23.87 2.38 -8.72
CA VAL A 53 -24.65 1.24 -9.21
C VAL A 53 -26.15 1.48 -9.02
N TYR A 54 -26.56 2.01 -7.87
CA TYR A 54 -27.97 2.32 -7.59
C TYR A 54 -28.53 3.39 -8.54
N ASN A 55 -27.77 4.46 -8.78
CA ASN A 55 -28.16 5.53 -9.70
C ASN A 55 -28.26 5.04 -11.14
N LEU A 56 -27.36 4.16 -11.58
CA LEU A 56 -27.44 3.54 -12.90
C LEU A 56 -28.67 2.61 -13.01
N ALA A 57 -28.93 1.80 -11.98
CA ALA A 57 -30.06 0.87 -11.97
C ALA A 57 -31.42 1.59 -11.99
N THR A 58 -31.52 2.74 -11.32
CA THR A 58 -32.77 3.51 -11.21
C THR A 58 -33.00 4.50 -12.34
N SER A 59 -31.94 4.99 -12.99
CA SER A 59 -32.06 5.90 -14.15
C SER A 59 -32.52 5.21 -15.43
N GLY A 60 -32.63 3.87 -15.44
CA GLY A 60 -33.12 3.09 -16.58
C GLY A 60 -32.25 3.20 -17.84
N PHE A 61 -31.05 3.76 -17.70
CA PHE A 61 -30.16 4.07 -18.81
C PHE A 61 -29.33 2.83 -19.16
N ILE A 62 -29.19 2.53 -20.45
CA ILE A 62 -28.23 1.52 -20.91
C ILE A 62 -26.83 2.03 -20.58
N MET A 63 -26.11 1.23 -19.80
CA MET A 63 -24.77 1.55 -19.31
C MET A 63 -23.85 1.97 -20.46
N ARG A 64 -23.45 3.25 -20.47
CA ARG A 64 -22.55 3.81 -21.48
C ARG A 64 -21.11 3.65 -21.04
N THR A 65 -20.20 3.68 -22.01
CA THR A 65 -18.75 3.57 -21.80
C THR A 65 -18.19 4.46 -20.68
N PRO A 66 -18.57 5.76 -20.57
CA PRO A 66 -18.06 6.61 -19.49
C PRO A 66 -18.49 6.17 -18.09
N GLU A 67 -19.73 5.69 -17.96
CA GLU A 67 -20.30 5.22 -16.70
C GLU A 67 -19.65 3.89 -16.29
N PHE A 68 -19.38 3.02 -17.26
CA PHE A 68 -18.63 1.79 -17.05
C PHE A 68 -17.22 2.07 -16.52
N ASN A 69 -16.49 2.99 -17.13
CA ASN A 69 -15.16 3.35 -16.68
C ASN A 69 -15.14 4.01 -15.32
N ALA A 70 -16.17 4.79 -14.97
CA ALA A 70 -16.31 5.35 -13.64
C ALA A 70 -16.44 4.25 -12.58
N ILE A 71 -17.34 3.28 -12.79
CA ILE A 71 -17.55 2.16 -11.85
C ILE A 71 -16.30 1.28 -11.76
N ILE A 72 -15.68 0.93 -12.90
CA ILE A 72 -14.41 0.18 -12.90
C ILE A 72 -13.32 0.97 -12.19
N GLY A 73 -13.26 2.29 -12.37
CA GLY A 73 -12.35 3.18 -11.64
C GLY A 73 -12.52 3.06 -10.13
N THR A 74 -13.76 3.13 -9.63
CA THR A 74 -14.08 2.98 -8.20
C THR A 74 -13.73 1.59 -7.68
N VAL A 75 -14.03 0.53 -8.44
CA VAL A 75 -13.60 -0.85 -8.09
C VAL A 75 -12.08 -0.94 -7.99
N LEU A 76 -11.36 -0.43 -8.99
CA LEU A 76 -9.91 -0.45 -9.03
C LEU A 76 -9.28 0.39 -7.91
N GLU A 77 -9.96 1.43 -7.42
CA GLU A 77 -9.56 2.19 -6.24
C GLU A 77 -9.65 1.33 -4.97
N ILE A 78 -10.75 0.58 -4.79
CA ILE A 78 -10.90 -0.37 -3.68
C ILE A 78 -9.78 -1.43 -3.72
N PHE A 79 -9.41 -1.94 -4.90
CA PHE A 79 -8.30 -2.88 -5.03
C PHE A 79 -6.97 -2.30 -4.52
N ILE A 80 -6.68 -1.01 -4.73
CA ILE A 80 -5.49 -0.38 -4.12
C ILE A 80 -5.59 -0.42 -2.60
N LEU A 81 -6.76 -0.08 -2.05
CA LEU A 81 -6.92 0.06 -0.60
C LEU A 81 -6.69 -1.28 0.10
N VAL A 82 -7.20 -2.36 -0.48
CA VAL A 82 -6.94 -3.72 0.00
C VAL A 82 -5.47 -4.07 -0.12
N GLU A 83 -4.81 -3.69 -1.21
CA GLU A 83 -3.38 -3.96 -1.41
C GLU A 83 -2.49 -3.17 -0.43
N LEU A 84 -2.79 -1.88 -0.22
CA LEU A 84 -2.11 -1.04 0.77
C LEU A 84 -2.29 -1.58 2.19
N PHE A 85 -3.49 -2.10 2.51
CA PHE A 85 -3.72 -2.76 3.78
C PHE A 85 -2.83 -4.00 3.94
N ARG A 86 -2.71 -4.83 2.89
CA ARG A 86 -1.82 -6.00 2.90
C ARG A 86 -0.35 -5.60 3.09
N ILE A 87 0.12 -4.54 2.43
CA ILE A 87 1.49 -4.01 2.61
C ILE A 87 1.70 -3.52 4.05
N ALA A 88 0.76 -2.74 4.59
CA ALA A 88 0.84 -2.26 5.96
C ALA A 88 0.93 -3.42 6.95
N MET A 89 0.09 -4.45 6.77
CA MET A 89 0.14 -5.67 7.58
C MET A 89 1.46 -6.43 7.42
N ALA A 90 2.01 -6.53 6.21
CA ALA A 90 3.30 -7.18 5.97
C ALA A 90 4.45 -6.45 6.68
N TYR A 91 4.42 -5.12 6.67
CA TYR A 91 5.38 -4.27 7.39
C TYR A 91 5.30 -4.52 8.90
N MET A 92 4.10 -4.52 9.45
CA MET A 92 3.86 -4.76 10.88
C MET A 92 4.29 -6.16 11.32
N GLN A 93 4.15 -7.16 10.44
CA GLN A 93 4.61 -8.52 10.70
C GLN A 93 6.13 -8.70 10.53
N HIS A 94 6.90 -7.62 10.34
CA HIS A 94 8.35 -7.65 10.13
C HIS A 94 8.77 -8.59 8.99
N ARG A 95 7.89 -8.77 8.00
CA ARG A 95 8.20 -9.54 6.80
C ARG A 95 8.98 -8.67 5.83
N ASN A 96 9.74 -9.30 4.93
CA ASN A 96 10.35 -8.55 3.83
C ASN A 96 9.24 -7.94 2.97
N VAL A 97 9.11 -6.61 3.03
CA VAL A 97 8.05 -5.85 2.34
C VAL A 97 8.41 -5.52 0.90
N ILE A 98 9.69 -5.63 0.53
CA ILE A 98 10.18 -5.20 -0.79
C ILE A 98 9.45 -5.92 -1.94
N PRO A 99 9.29 -7.26 -1.92
CA PRO A 99 8.58 -7.98 -2.98
C PRO A 99 7.11 -7.55 -3.06
N THR A 100 6.45 -7.46 -1.90
CA THR A 100 5.02 -7.09 -1.80
C THR A 100 4.76 -5.68 -2.32
N VAL A 101 5.62 -4.72 -2.03
CA VAL A 101 5.48 -3.34 -2.50
C VAL A 101 5.67 -3.25 -4.02
N LEU A 102 6.63 -3.98 -4.59
CA LEU A 102 6.88 -3.95 -6.02
C LEU A 102 5.81 -4.69 -6.83
N GLU A 103 5.30 -5.80 -6.33
CA GLU A 103 4.13 -6.48 -6.90
C GLU A 103 2.92 -5.55 -6.92
N ALA A 104 2.64 -4.89 -5.79
CA ALA A 104 1.55 -3.93 -5.69
C ALA A 104 1.75 -2.72 -6.62
N ALA A 105 2.98 -2.23 -6.77
CA ALA A 105 3.31 -1.15 -7.71
C ALA A 105 3.03 -1.57 -9.16
N LEU A 106 3.39 -2.81 -9.54
CA LEU A 106 3.12 -3.36 -10.87
C LEU A 106 1.61 -3.43 -11.15
N VAL A 107 0.84 -3.97 -10.21
CA VAL A 107 -0.64 -4.02 -10.29
C VAL A 107 -1.23 -2.61 -10.36
N ALA A 108 -0.72 -1.67 -9.57
CA ALA A 108 -1.19 -0.29 -9.52
C ALA A 108 -0.94 0.49 -10.81
N VAL A 109 0.12 0.19 -11.55
CA VAL A 109 0.38 0.74 -12.88
C VAL A 109 -0.45 0.01 -13.94
N ALA A 110 -0.52 -1.33 -13.90
CA ALA A 110 -1.27 -2.13 -14.86
C ALA A 110 -2.75 -1.75 -14.93
N ARG A 111 -3.39 -1.48 -13.78
CA ARG A 111 -4.81 -1.07 -13.76
C ARG A 111 -5.09 0.28 -14.42
N LYS A 112 -4.09 1.17 -14.55
CA LYS A 112 -4.27 2.45 -15.26
C LYS A 112 -4.52 2.24 -16.75
N PHE A 113 -4.13 1.09 -17.32
CA PHE A 113 -4.48 0.72 -18.69
C PHE A 113 -5.96 0.34 -18.86
N VAL A 114 -6.60 -0.19 -17.82
CA VAL A 114 -8.02 -0.59 -17.88
C VAL A 114 -8.95 0.63 -17.95
N VAL A 115 -8.59 1.70 -17.23
CA VAL A 115 -9.36 2.96 -17.18
C VAL A 115 -8.92 3.94 -18.29
N PHE A 116 -8.02 3.50 -19.18
CA PHE A 116 -7.44 4.39 -20.17
C PHE A 116 -8.40 4.63 -21.33
N GLU A 117 -8.87 5.88 -21.50
CA GLU A 117 -9.82 6.22 -22.54
C GLU A 117 -9.57 7.59 -23.18
N GLY A 118 -9.76 7.66 -24.51
CA GLY A 118 -10.18 8.87 -25.23
C GLY A 118 -9.33 10.15 -25.16
N ALA A 119 -8.08 10.10 -24.70
CA ALA A 119 -7.25 11.30 -24.63
C ALA A 119 -6.90 11.81 -26.04
N THR A 120 -6.98 13.12 -26.26
CA THR A 120 -6.47 13.80 -27.48
C THR A 120 -4.99 13.51 -27.75
N ASN A 121 -4.25 13.13 -26.71
CA ASN A 121 -2.85 12.69 -26.75
C ASN A 121 -2.71 11.19 -26.41
N TYR A 122 -3.60 10.34 -26.92
CA TYR A 122 -3.64 8.89 -26.63
C TYR A 122 -2.25 8.23 -26.73
N LEU A 123 -1.51 8.51 -27.80
CA LEU A 123 -0.19 7.92 -28.01
C LEU A 123 0.83 8.33 -26.93
N GLN A 124 0.85 9.60 -26.55
CA GLN A 124 1.80 10.11 -25.54
C GLN A 124 1.51 9.51 -24.15
N TYR A 125 0.24 9.41 -23.77
CA TYR A 125 -0.15 8.77 -22.51
C TYR A 125 0.16 7.28 -22.51
N ALA A 126 -0.15 6.57 -23.60
CA ALA A 126 0.15 5.15 -23.74
C ALA A 126 1.64 4.86 -23.64
N LEU A 127 2.49 5.67 -24.31
CA LEU A 127 3.94 5.55 -24.21
C LEU A 127 4.45 5.82 -22.78
N GLY A 128 3.93 6.85 -22.11
CA GLY A 128 4.30 7.16 -20.72
C GLY A 128 3.93 6.02 -19.76
N LEU A 129 2.72 5.47 -19.88
CA LEU A 129 2.29 4.30 -19.09
C LEU A 129 3.10 3.05 -19.41
N SER A 130 3.46 2.83 -20.68
CA SER A 130 4.28 1.69 -21.09
C SER A 130 5.70 1.79 -20.53
N ALA A 131 6.31 2.98 -20.60
CA ALA A 131 7.61 3.25 -20.02
C ALA A 131 7.60 3.06 -18.49
N LEU A 132 6.56 3.54 -17.81
CA LEU A 132 6.40 3.36 -16.37
C LEU A 132 6.23 1.89 -15.99
N LEU A 133 5.38 1.15 -16.73
CA LEU A 133 5.16 -0.28 -16.49
C LEU A 133 6.46 -1.08 -16.68
N LEU A 134 7.22 -0.77 -17.74
CA LEU A 134 8.53 -1.39 -17.98
C LEU A 134 9.53 -1.04 -16.87
N ALA A 135 9.58 0.20 -16.41
CA ALA A 135 10.48 0.61 -15.33
C ALA A 135 10.20 -0.20 -14.04
N VAL A 136 8.93 -0.31 -13.63
CA VAL A 136 8.55 -1.08 -12.44
C VAL A 136 8.81 -2.58 -12.63
N ALA A 137 8.48 -3.14 -13.80
CA ALA A 137 8.70 -4.55 -14.11
C ALA A 137 10.20 -4.90 -14.10
N VAL A 138 11.05 -4.05 -14.69
CA VAL A 138 12.51 -4.24 -14.68
C VAL A 138 13.08 -4.10 -13.27
N SER A 139 12.60 -3.14 -12.47
CA SER A 139 13.01 -3.03 -11.06
C SER A 139 12.64 -4.28 -10.26
N TRP A 140 11.42 -4.79 -10.42
CA TRP A 140 11.01 -6.04 -9.78
C TRP A 140 11.89 -7.22 -10.20
N TRP A 141 12.11 -7.38 -11.51
CA TRP A 141 12.94 -8.47 -12.05
C TRP A 141 14.40 -8.41 -11.58
N LEU A 142 14.98 -7.20 -11.51
CA LEU A 142 16.35 -7.02 -11.01
C LEU A 142 16.48 -7.36 -9.52
N LEU A 143 15.50 -6.95 -8.70
CA LEU A 143 15.50 -7.21 -7.27
C LEU A 143 15.30 -8.70 -6.95
N ASP A 144 14.39 -9.35 -7.68
CA ASP A 144 14.18 -10.79 -7.61
C ASP A 144 15.47 -11.55 -7.95
N ARG A 145 16.13 -11.17 -9.06
CA ARG A 145 17.39 -11.79 -9.50
C ARG A 145 18.57 -11.53 -8.58
N ALA A 146 18.56 -10.43 -7.83
CA ALA A 146 19.61 -10.08 -6.89
C ALA A 146 19.49 -10.81 -5.53
N ASN A 147 18.50 -11.70 -5.37
CA ASN A 147 18.15 -12.34 -4.09
C ASN A 147 17.95 -11.34 -2.93
N ALA A 148 17.65 -10.07 -3.23
CA ALA A 148 17.28 -9.09 -2.21
C ALA A 148 15.95 -9.46 -1.51
N CYS A 149 15.19 -10.38 -2.11
CA CYS A 149 13.99 -10.98 -1.55
C CYS A 149 14.27 -11.98 -0.41
N GLU A 150 15.51 -12.51 -0.28
CA GLU A 150 15.92 -13.55 0.70
C GLU A 150 16.77 -13.04 1.88
N LEU A 151 16.80 -11.74 2.19
CA LEU A 151 17.49 -11.23 3.39
C LEU A 151 16.68 -11.53 4.68
N ASN A 152 16.47 -12.81 4.96
CA ASN A 152 16.07 -13.35 6.26
C ASN A 152 17.01 -14.55 6.55
N GLU A 153 18.17 -14.25 7.15
CA GLU A 153 18.82 -15.19 8.07
C GLU A 153 18.16 -15.09 9.44
#